data_AF-A0A1W1X379-F1
#
_entry.id   AF-A0A1W1X379-F1
#
_cell.length_a   1.000
_cell.length_b   1.000
_cell.length_c   1.000
_cell.angle_alpha   90.00
_cell.angle_beta   90.00
_cell.angle_gamma   90.00
#
_symmetry.space_group_name_H-M   'P 1'
#
loop_
_entity.id
_entity.type
_entity.pdbx_description
1 polymer ?
#
loop_
_entity_poly.entity_id
_entity_poly.type
_entity_poly.pdbx_seq_one_letter_code
_entity_poly.pdbx_strand_id
1 'polypeptide(L)'
;MLAYFPSPYPDELLYSIVARFGAHTQAHSAKQLTELLFGYRSEIAAIALPGHIQALAEQLPQPQWAAETIVTQCTLYPYWLAFQPQVVQAQVLFAMLRGSTVGLAFKLGMRRDRMHIPDQLRACPYCIEEMRQRYGEPYWRRSHQLPGVLVCPEHGEPLMESNVPAPLSNRHAFMPAISVLSLAPQIHLPLPVHWPQLQCLAGALGNLLGNPPEARVPLAWRSEYKQQLLAKGYGRGSSIGLAKLSTEMESFYAPVAHYLLPGDLGDMRWVQAMYRSRGVMSPLFHVLLQLFLDECYPVAAPFGIGPWPCLNPLEPHFGQFTVDHVETHHNRDGLVGRFECRCGYVYTRRVDAARGGLTNPRPLRYGARFFEQLAAFLQQGLGLRAIARRLQVDPATAKRAILQMTNTELTTDKACAELQSRRQGWLALRNRLPTCGRKALALASRGLYHWLRKHDAPWLLAHMPPRRGAHEVKTHDWDAKDRYWQACLPAIAAEISKDEPPKRVTLAELARRSGFGRWLCDHVHQLPLTRSTVNVLCESTEAFQIRRLHWTAAQMKKDHQPIVAWRLRRRATLPSHVSPQVEGTVASIVQVEWRRIHGQIPH
;
A
#
# COMPACT_ATOMS: atom_id res chain seq x y z
N MET A 1 -1.61 -43.49 -20.11
CA MET A 1 -0.39 -42.75 -20.46
C MET A 1 -0.38 -42.55 -21.97
N LEU A 2 -0.22 -41.31 -22.43
CA LEU A 2 -0.30 -40.95 -23.84
C LEU A 2 0.95 -41.41 -24.60
N ALA A 3 0.76 -41.91 -25.83
CA ALA A 3 1.86 -42.33 -26.71
C ALA A 3 2.66 -41.13 -27.26
N TYR A 4 2.04 -39.95 -27.31
CA TYR A 4 2.62 -38.73 -27.83
C TYR A 4 2.07 -37.51 -27.12
N PHE A 5 2.92 -36.52 -26.84
CA PHE A 5 2.53 -35.17 -26.45
C PHE A 5 3.64 -34.20 -26.89
N PRO A 6 3.33 -33.01 -27.44
CA PRO A 6 4.34 -32.09 -27.96
C PRO A 6 5.22 -31.58 -26.82
N SER A 7 6.53 -31.55 -27.05
CA SER A 7 7.45 -30.88 -26.13
C SER A 7 7.20 -29.37 -26.11
N PRO A 8 7.32 -28.71 -24.94
CA PRO A 8 7.08 -27.28 -24.84
C PRO A 8 8.19 -26.51 -25.56
N TYR A 9 7.81 -25.49 -26.33
CA TYR A 9 8.74 -24.52 -26.88
C TYR A 9 9.07 -23.40 -25.88
N PRO A 10 10.16 -22.64 -26.10
CA PRO A 10 10.51 -21.53 -25.23
C PRO A 10 9.36 -20.53 -25.09
N ASP A 11 9.01 -20.22 -23.84
CA ASP A 11 7.94 -19.28 -23.52
C ASP A 11 6.54 -19.68 -24.04
N GLU A 12 6.28 -20.96 -24.27
CA GLU A 12 4.99 -21.45 -24.78
C GLU A 12 3.93 -21.59 -23.68
N LEU A 13 2.68 -21.22 -24.00
CA LEU A 13 1.51 -21.48 -23.15
C LEU A 13 1.08 -22.95 -23.17
N LEU A 14 0.61 -23.47 -22.05
CA LEU A 14 -0.05 -24.77 -21.94
C LEU A 14 -1.23 -24.86 -22.90
N TYR A 15 -1.99 -23.77 -23.02
CA TYR A 15 -3.05 -23.63 -24.01
C TYR A 15 -2.55 -23.93 -25.44
N SER A 16 -1.38 -23.40 -25.80
CA SER A 16 -0.75 -23.63 -27.10
C SER A 16 -0.32 -25.07 -27.29
N ILE A 17 0.33 -25.67 -26.28
CA ILE A 17 0.80 -27.06 -26.32
C ILE A 17 -0.37 -28.01 -26.55
N VAL A 18 -1.48 -27.83 -25.81
CA VAL A 18 -2.70 -28.61 -25.98
C VAL A 18 -3.32 -28.39 -27.36
N ALA A 19 -3.33 -27.16 -27.85
CA ALA A 19 -3.85 -26.84 -29.18
C ALA A 19 -3.03 -27.51 -30.30
N ARG A 20 -1.70 -27.52 -30.19
CA ARG A 20 -0.79 -28.22 -31.11
C ARG A 20 -0.98 -29.71 -31.05
N PHE A 21 -1.11 -30.29 -29.85
CA PHE A 21 -1.43 -31.71 -29.70
C PHE A 21 -2.74 -32.07 -30.42
N GLY A 22 -3.78 -31.24 -30.28
CA GLY A 22 -5.03 -31.40 -31.01
C GLY A 22 -4.86 -31.32 -32.53
N ALA A 23 -4.02 -30.40 -33.02
CA ALA A 23 -3.72 -30.28 -34.44
C ALA A 23 -2.92 -31.48 -34.98
N HIS A 24 -1.89 -31.93 -34.27
CA HIS A 24 -1.04 -33.07 -34.67
C HIS A 24 -1.82 -34.39 -34.70
N THR A 25 -2.78 -34.54 -33.79
CA THR A 25 -3.64 -35.74 -33.70
C THR A 25 -4.96 -35.62 -34.46
N GLN A 26 -5.19 -34.50 -35.15
CA GLN A 26 -6.43 -34.20 -35.88
C GLN A 26 -7.68 -34.37 -35.01
N ALA A 27 -7.63 -33.91 -33.76
CA ALA A 27 -8.74 -34.02 -32.81
C ALA A 27 -9.99 -33.29 -33.33
N HIS A 28 -11.04 -34.03 -33.63
CA HIS A 28 -12.29 -33.48 -34.20
C HIS A 28 -13.23 -32.85 -33.15
N SER A 29 -12.92 -33.00 -31.86
CA SER A 29 -13.76 -32.49 -30.77
C SER A 29 -12.95 -32.01 -29.58
N ALA A 30 -13.17 -30.75 -29.21
CA ALA A 30 -12.61 -30.15 -27.99
C ALA A 30 -12.94 -30.95 -26.72
N LYS A 31 -14.13 -31.56 -26.65
CA LYS A 31 -14.54 -32.37 -25.49
C LYS A 31 -13.83 -33.72 -25.43
N GLN A 32 -13.56 -34.34 -26.58
CA GLN A 32 -12.78 -35.57 -26.64
C GLN A 32 -11.32 -35.29 -26.29
N LEU A 33 -10.78 -34.16 -26.76
CA LEU A 33 -9.44 -33.70 -26.42
C LEU A 33 -9.29 -33.47 -24.91
N THR A 34 -10.24 -32.78 -24.27
CA THR A 34 -10.19 -32.55 -22.82
C THR A 34 -10.40 -33.82 -22.01
N GLU A 35 -11.29 -34.72 -22.44
CA GLU A 35 -11.47 -36.02 -21.80
C GLU A 35 -10.20 -36.88 -21.88
N LEU A 36 -9.55 -36.91 -23.04
CA LEU A 36 -8.30 -37.65 -23.23
C LEU A 36 -7.16 -37.12 -22.36
N LEU A 37 -7.03 -35.79 -22.27
CA LEU A 37 -5.90 -35.14 -21.59
C LEU A 37 -6.10 -34.98 -20.08
N PHE A 38 -7.32 -34.68 -19.63
CA PHE A 38 -7.62 -34.33 -18.24
C PHE A 38 -8.53 -35.35 -17.54
N GLY A 39 -9.10 -36.31 -18.27
CA GLY A 39 -10.09 -37.27 -17.74
C GLY A 39 -11.50 -36.72 -17.61
N TYR A 40 -11.74 -35.45 -18.02
CA TYR A 40 -13.04 -34.78 -17.89
C TYR A 40 -13.43 -34.03 -19.17
N ARG A 41 -14.69 -34.19 -19.60
CA ARG A 41 -15.25 -33.49 -20.77
C ARG A 41 -15.50 -32.00 -20.56
N SER A 42 -15.47 -31.52 -19.30
CA SER A 42 -15.85 -30.17 -18.91
C SER A 42 -14.67 -29.26 -18.57
N GLU A 43 -13.43 -29.66 -18.87
CA GLU A 43 -12.25 -28.85 -18.57
C GLU A 43 -12.26 -27.52 -19.32
N ILE A 44 -11.96 -26.43 -18.63
CA ILE A 44 -11.98 -25.09 -19.23
C ILE A 44 -10.59 -24.79 -19.79
N ALA A 45 -10.53 -24.40 -21.05
CA ALA A 45 -9.32 -23.96 -21.74
C ALA A 45 -8.88 -22.56 -21.29
N ALA A 46 -8.65 -22.39 -19.99
CA ALA A 46 -8.26 -21.10 -19.41
C ALA A 46 -6.82 -20.73 -19.81
N ILE A 47 -6.65 -19.53 -20.36
CA ILE A 47 -5.36 -19.04 -20.86
C ILE A 47 -4.40 -18.70 -19.72
N ALA A 48 -4.89 -18.03 -18.66
CA ALA A 48 -4.03 -17.52 -17.60
C ALA A 48 -3.70 -18.57 -16.52
N LEU A 49 -4.74 -19.12 -15.88
CA LEU A 49 -4.62 -20.01 -14.72
C LEU A 49 -5.51 -21.25 -14.93
N PRO A 50 -5.07 -22.24 -15.75
CA PRO A 50 -5.80 -23.47 -15.98
C PRO A 50 -5.92 -24.34 -14.72
N GLY A 51 -6.99 -25.14 -14.66
CA GLY A 51 -7.26 -26.06 -13.56
C GLY A 51 -6.83 -27.50 -13.89
N HIS A 52 -6.94 -28.37 -12.89
CA HIS A 52 -6.73 -29.82 -12.99
C HIS A 52 -5.41 -30.25 -13.66
N ILE A 53 -4.35 -29.46 -13.50
CA ILE A 53 -3.04 -29.74 -14.11
C ILE A 53 -2.43 -31.05 -13.59
N GLN A 54 -2.78 -31.46 -12.36
CA GLN A 54 -2.36 -32.75 -11.84
C GLN A 54 -2.88 -33.91 -12.70
N ALA A 55 -4.14 -33.85 -13.14
CA ALA A 55 -4.73 -34.90 -13.97
C ALA A 55 -4.05 -34.99 -15.33
N LEU A 56 -3.66 -33.85 -15.91
CA LEU A 56 -2.86 -33.81 -17.14
C LEU A 56 -1.48 -34.44 -16.92
N ALA A 57 -0.76 -34.03 -15.88
CA ALA A 57 0.57 -34.54 -15.58
C ALA A 57 0.61 -36.06 -15.41
N GLU A 58 -0.43 -36.65 -14.82
CA GLU A 58 -0.57 -38.10 -14.64
C GLU A 58 -0.74 -38.88 -15.96
N GLN A 59 -1.19 -38.22 -17.03
CA GLN A 59 -1.27 -38.82 -18.37
C GLN A 59 0.04 -38.73 -19.17
N LEU A 60 0.99 -37.91 -18.71
CA LEU A 60 2.20 -37.54 -19.43
C LEU A 60 3.47 -38.21 -18.88
N PRO A 61 4.51 -38.38 -19.71
CA PRO A 61 5.79 -38.95 -19.27
C PRO A 61 6.46 -38.12 -18.16
N GLN A 62 6.84 -38.81 -17.08
CA GLN A 62 7.56 -38.22 -15.95
C GLN A 62 9.09 -38.45 -16.08
N PRO A 63 9.95 -37.56 -15.53
CA PRO A 63 9.64 -36.38 -14.72
C PRO A 63 9.43 -35.09 -15.53
N GLN A 64 9.58 -35.12 -16.85
CA GLN A 64 9.51 -33.94 -17.72
C GLN A 64 8.21 -33.14 -17.55
N TRP A 65 7.09 -33.83 -17.32
CA TRP A 65 5.76 -33.25 -17.18
C TRP A 65 5.26 -33.25 -15.74
N ALA A 66 6.14 -33.00 -14.77
CA ALA A 66 5.73 -32.79 -13.39
C ALA A 66 4.74 -31.61 -13.30
N ALA A 67 3.65 -31.77 -12.53
CA ALA A 67 2.54 -30.81 -12.54
C ALA A 67 2.96 -29.38 -12.13
N GLU A 68 3.87 -29.25 -11.18
CA GLU A 68 4.44 -27.97 -10.75
C GLU A 68 5.32 -27.33 -11.83
N THR A 69 6.02 -28.15 -12.63
CA THR A 69 6.81 -27.67 -13.78
C THR A 69 5.88 -27.13 -14.86
N ILE A 70 4.76 -27.81 -15.13
CA ILE A 70 3.74 -27.31 -16.07
C ILE A 70 3.19 -25.96 -15.60
N VAL A 71 2.83 -25.85 -14.31
CA VAL A 71 2.30 -24.58 -13.76
C VAL A 71 3.32 -23.45 -13.93
N THR A 72 4.57 -23.67 -13.55
CA THR A 72 5.58 -22.60 -13.51
C THR A 72 6.14 -22.25 -14.88
N GLN A 73 6.29 -23.23 -15.78
CA GLN A 73 6.95 -23.02 -17.08
C GLN A 73 5.98 -22.84 -18.25
N CYS A 74 4.73 -23.32 -18.14
CA CYS A 74 3.78 -23.30 -19.25
C CYS A 74 2.53 -22.44 -18.96
N THR A 75 2.40 -21.77 -17.83
CA THR A 75 1.21 -20.93 -17.53
C THR A 75 1.59 -19.50 -17.16
N LEU A 76 0.58 -18.64 -16.98
CA LEU A 76 0.79 -17.26 -16.50
C LEU A 76 0.84 -17.18 -14.96
N TYR A 77 0.91 -18.32 -14.25
CA TYR A 77 1.05 -18.38 -12.80
C TYR A 77 2.19 -17.47 -12.27
N PRO A 78 3.43 -17.54 -12.79
CA PRO A 78 4.53 -16.76 -12.18
C PRO A 78 4.29 -15.25 -12.27
N TYR A 79 3.72 -14.77 -13.38
CA TYR A 79 3.32 -13.38 -13.54
C TYR A 79 2.28 -12.98 -12.48
N TRP A 80 1.13 -13.66 -12.43
CA TRP A 80 0.03 -13.27 -11.54
C TRP A 80 0.37 -13.37 -10.05
N LEU A 81 1.34 -14.20 -9.71
CA LEU A 81 1.74 -14.49 -8.33
C LEU A 81 3.02 -13.77 -7.90
N ALA A 82 3.70 -13.06 -8.82
CA ALA A 82 4.97 -12.36 -8.59
C ALA A 82 4.99 -11.51 -7.30
N PHE A 83 3.95 -10.70 -7.08
CA PHE A 83 3.87 -9.79 -5.94
C PHE A 83 2.97 -10.30 -4.80
N GLN A 84 2.61 -11.59 -4.81
CA GLN A 84 1.77 -12.20 -3.79
C GLN A 84 2.59 -12.85 -2.67
N PRO A 85 2.05 -12.93 -1.44
CA PRO A 85 2.66 -13.73 -0.37
C PRO A 85 2.75 -15.21 -0.75
N GLN A 86 3.76 -15.90 -0.23
CA GLN A 86 3.97 -17.33 -0.44
C GLN A 86 2.71 -18.17 -0.13
N VAL A 87 1.94 -17.75 0.88
CA VAL A 87 0.66 -18.36 1.25
C VAL A 87 -0.35 -18.32 0.09
N VAL A 88 -0.49 -17.18 -0.58
CA VAL A 88 -1.38 -17.02 -1.74
C VAL A 88 -0.83 -17.80 -2.94
N GLN A 89 0.49 -17.79 -3.14
CA GLN A 89 1.15 -18.57 -4.19
C GLN A 89 0.83 -20.08 -4.05
N ALA A 90 0.98 -20.63 -2.84
CA ALA A 90 0.68 -22.03 -2.54
C ALA A 90 -0.82 -22.36 -2.71
N GLN A 91 -1.71 -21.48 -2.28
CA GLN A 91 -3.16 -21.64 -2.48
C GLN A 91 -3.55 -21.72 -3.95
N VAL A 92 -3.00 -20.80 -4.77
CA VAL A 92 -3.30 -20.77 -6.20
C VAL A 92 -2.71 -21.98 -6.89
N LEU A 93 -1.48 -22.39 -6.52
CA LEU A 93 -0.87 -23.61 -7.03
C LEU A 93 -1.76 -24.82 -6.75
N PHE A 94 -2.19 -25.01 -5.50
CA PHE A 94 -3.10 -26.10 -5.13
C PHE A 94 -4.41 -26.06 -5.94
N ALA A 95 -5.00 -24.87 -6.10
CA ALA A 95 -6.21 -24.70 -6.89
C ALA A 95 -6.02 -25.06 -8.37
N MET A 96 -4.88 -24.72 -8.97
CA MET A 96 -4.56 -25.09 -10.36
C MET A 96 -4.25 -26.57 -10.52
N LEU A 97 -3.65 -27.20 -9.50
CA LEU A 97 -3.32 -28.62 -9.54
C LEU A 97 -4.55 -29.51 -9.37
N ARG A 98 -5.37 -29.27 -8.33
CA ARG A 98 -6.42 -30.21 -7.88
C ARG A 98 -7.76 -29.55 -7.52
N GLY A 99 -7.83 -28.22 -7.52
CA GLY A 99 -8.98 -27.48 -7.02
C GLY A 99 -9.77 -26.74 -8.11
N SER A 100 -10.68 -25.88 -7.66
CA SER A 100 -11.41 -24.98 -8.54
C SER A 100 -10.63 -23.68 -8.75
N THR A 101 -10.42 -23.32 -10.01
CA THR A 101 -9.83 -22.02 -10.41
C THR A 101 -10.86 -20.90 -10.49
N VAL A 102 -12.14 -21.20 -10.23
CA VAL A 102 -13.23 -20.23 -10.23
C VAL A 102 -12.98 -19.15 -9.17
N GLY A 103 -13.05 -17.89 -9.60
CA GLY A 103 -12.86 -16.74 -8.71
C GLY A 103 -11.40 -16.41 -8.37
N LEU A 104 -10.41 -17.18 -8.84
CA LEU A 104 -9.00 -16.82 -8.69
C LEU A 104 -8.69 -15.46 -9.31
N ALA A 105 -9.26 -15.17 -10.49
CA ALA A 105 -9.12 -13.88 -11.14
C ALA A 105 -9.61 -12.70 -10.27
N PHE A 106 -10.64 -12.91 -9.45
CA PHE A 106 -11.10 -11.88 -8.51
C PHE A 106 -10.17 -11.77 -7.30
N LYS A 107 -9.73 -12.91 -6.74
CA LYS A 107 -8.80 -12.95 -5.58
C LYS A 107 -7.45 -12.31 -5.88
N LEU A 108 -6.95 -12.50 -7.11
CA LEU A 108 -5.65 -11.98 -7.57
C LEU A 108 -5.72 -10.54 -8.11
N GLY A 109 -6.86 -9.86 -7.95
CA GLY A 109 -7.01 -8.46 -8.35
C GLY A 109 -7.25 -8.25 -9.84
N MET A 110 -7.21 -9.30 -10.68
CA MET A 110 -7.31 -9.19 -12.15
C MET A 110 -8.50 -8.34 -12.63
N ARG A 111 -9.66 -8.45 -11.99
CA ARG A 111 -10.88 -7.70 -12.35
C ARG A 111 -11.15 -6.45 -11.51
N ARG A 112 -10.43 -6.29 -10.38
CA ARG A 112 -10.60 -5.16 -9.46
C ARG A 112 -9.78 -3.96 -9.91
N ASP A 113 -8.64 -4.29 -10.49
CA ASP A 113 -7.69 -3.40 -11.11
C ASP A 113 -8.26 -2.95 -12.43
N ARG A 114 -8.61 -1.67 -12.54
CA ARG A 114 -9.06 -1.06 -13.79
C ARG A 114 -7.86 -0.98 -14.73
N MET A 115 -7.49 -2.11 -15.32
CA MET A 115 -6.43 -2.26 -16.31
C MET A 115 -7.01 -2.99 -17.53
N HIS A 116 -6.39 -2.79 -18.69
CA HIS A 116 -6.76 -3.55 -19.87
C HIS A 116 -6.23 -4.99 -19.75
N ILE A 117 -7.15 -5.95 -19.73
CA ILE A 117 -6.82 -7.37 -19.91
C ILE A 117 -7.03 -7.66 -21.40
N PRO A 118 -6.10 -8.35 -22.08
CA PRO A 118 -6.27 -8.67 -23.49
C PRO A 118 -7.53 -9.50 -23.70
N ASP A 119 -8.44 -8.99 -24.52
CA ASP A 119 -9.70 -9.66 -24.85
C ASP A 119 -9.54 -10.64 -26.03
N GLN A 120 -8.34 -10.70 -26.61
CA GLN A 120 -7.95 -11.56 -27.72
C GLN A 120 -6.53 -12.12 -27.49
N LEU A 121 -6.24 -13.31 -28.02
CA LEU A 121 -4.87 -13.81 -28.05
C LEU A 121 -4.02 -12.97 -29.01
N ARG A 122 -2.79 -12.69 -28.58
CA ARG A 122 -1.88 -11.78 -29.29
C ARG A 122 -0.62 -12.48 -29.76
N ALA A 123 -0.05 -11.99 -30.87
CA ALA A 123 1.19 -12.50 -31.42
C ALA A 123 2.05 -11.38 -32.04
N CYS A 124 3.35 -11.63 -32.15
CA CYS A 124 4.28 -10.75 -32.86
C CYS A 124 4.54 -11.31 -34.26
N PRO A 125 4.49 -10.50 -35.34
CA PRO A 125 4.71 -10.97 -36.71
C PRO A 125 6.11 -11.56 -36.90
N TYR A 126 7.13 -10.96 -36.28
CA TYR A 126 8.51 -11.43 -36.35
C TYR A 126 8.71 -12.75 -35.59
N CYS A 127 8.18 -12.86 -34.37
CA CYS A 127 8.18 -14.14 -33.66
C CYS A 127 7.52 -15.27 -34.48
N ILE A 128 6.41 -14.99 -35.18
CA ILE A 128 5.73 -16.02 -35.99
C ILE A 128 6.67 -16.55 -37.08
N GLU A 129 7.37 -15.67 -37.77
CA GLU A 129 8.30 -16.05 -38.84
C GLU A 129 9.48 -16.86 -38.28
N GLU A 130 10.09 -16.39 -37.19
CA GLU A 130 11.17 -17.13 -36.51
C GLU A 130 10.72 -18.51 -36.05
N MET A 131 9.50 -18.63 -35.51
CA MET A 131 8.94 -19.91 -35.09
C MET A 131 8.70 -20.87 -36.26
N ARG A 132 8.18 -20.35 -37.39
CA ARG A 132 7.99 -21.17 -38.61
C ARG A 132 9.33 -21.69 -39.11
N GLN A 133 10.35 -20.85 -39.18
CA GLN A 133 11.68 -21.24 -39.64
C GLN A 133 12.36 -22.24 -38.70
N ARG A 134 12.22 -22.05 -37.38
CA ARG A 134 12.94 -22.84 -36.37
C ARG A 134 12.23 -24.14 -35.98
N TYR A 135 10.91 -24.12 -35.89
CA TYR A 135 10.10 -25.20 -35.32
C TYR A 135 9.11 -25.80 -36.33
N GLY A 136 8.93 -25.18 -37.50
CA GLY A 136 7.97 -25.62 -38.53
C GLY A 136 6.53 -25.19 -38.26
N GLU A 137 6.23 -24.64 -37.08
CA GLU A 137 4.90 -24.18 -36.69
C GLU A 137 4.98 -23.00 -35.70
N PRO A 138 4.07 -22.01 -35.77
CA PRO A 138 3.95 -20.97 -34.76
C PRO A 138 3.21 -21.45 -33.52
N TYR A 139 3.44 -20.81 -32.38
CA TYR A 139 2.80 -21.13 -31.10
C TYR A 139 2.42 -19.86 -30.31
N TRP A 140 1.48 -19.99 -29.37
CA TRP A 140 1.11 -18.87 -28.50
C TRP A 140 2.11 -18.71 -27.35
N ARG A 141 2.81 -17.58 -27.34
CA ARG A 141 3.74 -17.23 -26.27
C ARG A 141 3.02 -16.70 -25.03
N ARG A 142 3.56 -17.01 -23.84
CA ARG A 142 3.08 -16.52 -22.54
C ARG A 142 3.28 -15.01 -22.42
N SER A 143 4.48 -14.51 -22.73
CA SER A 143 4.82 -13.09 -22.63
C SER A 143 3.86 -12.19 -23.40
N HIS A 144 3.45 -12.60 -24.60
CA HIS A 144 2.50 -11.88 -25.44
C HIS A 144 1.09 -11.78 -24.84
N GLN A 145 0.71 -12.64 -23.88
CA GLN A 145 -0.63 -12.62 -23.27
C GLN A 145 -0.69 -11.85 -21.95
N LEU A 146 0.42 -11.27 -21.50
CA LEU A 146 0.46 -10.56 -20.22
C LEU A 146 -0.27 -9.20 -20.31
N PRO A 147 -1.09 -8.84 -19.30
CA PRO A 147 -1.63 -7.49 -19.17
C PRO A 147 -0.51 -6.44 -19.19
N GLY A 148 -0.70 -5.38 -19.97
CA GLY A 148 0.29 -4.29 -20.11
C GLY A 148 1.44 -4.55 -21.09
N VAL A 149 1.62 -5.78 -21.59
CA VAL A 149 2.53 -6.06 -22.71
C VAL A 149 1.81 -5.71 -24.00
N LEU A 150 2.14 -4.57 -24.59
CA LEU A 150 1.53 -4.07 -25.84
C LEU A 150 2.44 -4.28 -27.07
N VAL A 151 3.74 -4.41 -26.84
CA VAL A 151 4.77 -4.70 -27.84
C VAL A 151 5.49 -5.99 -27.48
N CYS A 152 6.11 -6.63 -28.47
CA CYS A 152 6.96 -7.79 -28.23
C CYS A 152 8.16 -7.41 -27.34
N PRO A 153 8.45 -8.15 -26.25
CA PRO A 153 9.62 -7.87 -25.43
C PRO A 153 10.95 -8.06 -26.19
N GLU A 154 10.97 -8.96 -27.19
CA GLU A 154 12.17 -9.28 -27.97
C GLU A 154 12.34 -8.36 -29.17
N HIS A 155 11.29 -8.18 -29.99
CA HIS A 155 11.37 -7.39 -31.22
C HIS A 155 10.99 -5.92 -31.05
N GLY A 156 10.33 -5.53 -29.95
CA GLY A 156 9.86 -4.15 -29.74
C GLY A 156 8.64 -3.74 -30.59
N GLU A 157 8.11 -4.67 -31.37
CA GLU A 157 7.05 -4.43 -32.35
C GLU A 157 5.65 -4.56 -31.74
N PRO A 158 4.66 -3.72 -32.14
CA PRO A 158 3.29 -3.84 -31.67
C PRO A 158 2.73 -5.25 -31.84
N LEU A 159 2.13 -5.78 -30.78
CA LEU A 159 1.47 -7.07 -30.84
C LEU A 159 0.18 -6.96 -31.67
N MET A 160 -0.06 -7.99 -32.46
CA MET A 160 -1.25 -8.15 -33.29
C MET A 160 -2.29 -8.93 -32.51
N GLU A 161 -3.54 -8.49 -32.57
CA GLU A 161 -4.66 -9.21 -31.98
C GLU A 161 -5.22 -10.23 -33.00
N SER A 162 -5.52 -11.44 -32.51
CA SER A 162 -6.11 -12.52 -33.32
C SER A 162 -7.62 -12.62 -33.11
N ASN A 163 -8.32 -13.32 -34.00
CA ASN A 163 -9.75 -13.58 -33.84
C ASN A 163 -10.10 -14.59 -32.72
N VAL A 164 -9.13 -15.04 -31.91
CA VAL A 164 -9.37 -15.95 -30.77
C VAL A 164 -9.67 -15.13 -29.52
N PRO A 165 -10.92 -15.13 -29.01
CA PRO A 165 -11.28 -14.33 -27.86
C PRO A 165 -10.69 -14.89 -26.55
N ALA A 166 -10.39 -14.01 -25.61
CA ALA A 166 -9.81 -14.30 -24.30
C ALA A 166 -10.56 -13.46 -23.23
N PRO A 167 -11.67 -13.95 -22.64
CA PRO A 167 -12.05 -15.34 -22.52
C PRO A 167 -12.70 -15.93 -23.78
N LEU A 168 -12.49 -17.24 -23.97
CA LEU A 168 -12.98 -17.98 -25.13
C LEU A 168 -14.51 -18.02 -25.20
N SER A 169 -15.08 -17.85 -26.39
CA SER A 169 -16.51 -18.03 -26.67
C SER A 169 -16.93 -19.49 -26.45
N ASN A 170 -16.15 -20.43 -27.00
CA ASN A 170 -16.20 -21.83 -26.61
C ASN A 170 -15.14 -22.11 -25.54
N ARG A 171 -15.56 -22.14 -24.27
CA ARG A 171 -14.69 -22.32 -23.10
C ARG A 171 -13.87 -23.61 -23.06
N HIS A 172 -14.12 -24.56 -23.97
CA HIS A 172 -13.39 -25.83 -24.07
C HIS A 172 -12.43 -25.88 -25.28
N ALA A 173 -12.49 -24.88 -26.18
CA ALA A 173 -11.75 -24.92 -27.44
C ALA A 173 -10.29 -24.50 -27.30
N PHE A 174 -9.40 -25.33 -27.86
CA PHE A 174 -7.97 -25.02 -28.00
C PHE A 174 -7.68 -24.71 -29.47
N MET A 175 -7.30 -23.46 -29.76
CA MET A 175 -7.11 -22.94 -31.11
C MET A 175 -5.61 -22.87 -31.42
N PRO A 176 -5.09 -23.71 -32.33
CA PRO A 176 -3.66 -23.72 -32.62
C PRO A 176 -3.28 -22.46 -33.40
N ALA A 177 -2.14 -21.85 -33.05
CA ALA A 177 -1.71 -20.60 -33.65
C ALA A 177 -1.56 -20.70 -35.17
N ILE A 178 -1.15 -21.87 -35.68
CA ILE A 178 -0.98 -22.12 -37.11
C ILE A 178 -2.26 -21.95 -37.93
N SER A 179 -3.43 -22.34 -37.39
CA SER A 179 -4.71 -22.22 -38.11
C SER A 179 -5.26 -20.80 -38.05
N VAL A 180 -5.01 -20.11 -36.94
CA VAL A 180 -5.54 -18.77 -36.67
C VAL A 180 -4.76 -17.69 -37.39
N LEU A 181 -3.43 -17.72 -37.26
CA LEU A 181 -2.56 -16.64 -37.72
C LEU A 181 -2.27 -16.69 -39.22
N SER A 182 -2.71 -17.74 -39.91
CA SER A 182 -2.56 -17.89 -41.37
C SER A 182 -3.76 -17.36 -42.17
N LEU A 183 -4.90 -17.07 -41.52
CA LEU A 183 -6.20 -16.87 -42.20
C LEU A 183 -6.90 -15.54 -41.91
N ALA A 184 -6.50 -14.78 -40.90
CA ALA A 184 -7.25 -13.61 -40.44
C ALA A 184 -6.52 -12.28 -40.68
N PRO A 185 -7.24 -11.18 -41.01
CA PRO A 185 -6.65 -9.84 -41.00
C PRO A 185 -6.21 -9.49 -39.58
N GLN A 186 -4.97 -9.05 -39.45
CA GLN A 186 -4.34 -8.73 -38.16
C GLN A 186 -4.64 -7.28 -37.79
N ILE A 187 -5.16 -7.07 -36.58
CA ILE A 187 -5.39 -5.72 -36.05
C ILE A 187 -4.12 -5.32 -35.30
N HIS A 188 -3.44 -4.29 -35.82
CA HIS A 188 -2.33 -3.66 -35.11
C HIS A 188 -2.89 -2.62 -34.14
N LEU A 189 -2.43 -2.66 -32.89
CA LEU A 189 -2.68 -1.58 -31.95
C LEU A 189 -2.05 -0.29 -32.50
N PRO A 190 -2.79 0.83 -32.61
CA PRO A 190 -2.28 2.09 -33.14
C PRO A 190 -1.39 2.80 -32.11
N LEU A 191 -0.29 2.17 -31.73
CA LEU A 191 0.65 2.67 -30.74
C LEU A 191 1.47 3.84 -31.31
N PRO A 192 1.90 4.80 -30.46
CA PRO A 192 2.85 5.82 -30.89
C PRO A 192 4.13 5.16 -31.41
N VAL A 193 4.58 5.56 -32.60
CA VAL A 193 5.80 5.03 -33.21
C VAL A 193 7.01 5.43 -32.34
N HIS A 194 7.87 4.46 -31.99
CA HIS A 194 9.13 4.63 -31.26
C HIS A 194 9.05 5.16 -29.81
N TRP A 195 8.50 4.36 -28.89
CA TRP A 195 8.69 4.60 -27.45
C TRP A 195 9.50 3.45 -26.79
N PRO A 196 10.83 3.59 -26.62
CA PRO A 196 11.71 2.57 -26.05
C PRO A 196 11.25 2.01 -24.69
N GLN A 197 10.56 2.83 -23.91
CA GLN A 197 10.02 2.48 -22.61
C GLN A 197 8.90 1.42 -22.69
N LEU A 198 8.18 1.28 -23.81
CA LEU A 198 7.20 0.19 -23.98
C LEU A 198 7.89 -1.17 -24.05
N GLN A 199 9.01 -1.25 -24.75
CA GLN A 199 9.78 -2.49 -24.82
C GLN A 199 10.43 -2.79 -23.46
N CYS A 200 10.91 -1.77 -22.75
CA CYS A 200 11.39 -1.92 -21.37
C CYS A 200 10.29 -2.46 -20.44
N LEU A 201 9.07 -1.89 -20.49
CA LEU A 201 7.91 -2.36 -19.75
C LEU A 201 7.55 -3.81 -20.14
N ALA A 202 7.50 -4.12 -21.43
CA ALA A 202 7.22 -5.46 -21.91
C ALA A 202 8.25 -6.49 -21.42
N GLY A 203 9.54 -6.12 -21.48
CA GLY A 203 10.65 -6.93 -20.97
C GLY A 203 10.56 -7.14 -19.46
N ALA A 204 10.29 -6.08 -18.68
CA ALA A 204 10.15 -6.17 -17.23
C ALA A 204 8.96 -7.06 -16.82
N LEU A 205 7.81 -6.94 -17.49
CA LEU A 205 6.64 -7.80 -17.26
C LEU A 205 6.91 -9.25 -17.69
N GLY A 206 7.54 -9.45 -18.85
CA GLY A 206 7.92 -10.77 -19.36
C GLY A 206 8.92 -11.48 -18.45
N ASN A 207 9.87 -10.75 -17.87
CA ASN A 207 10.85 -11.29 -16.95
C ASN A 207 10.21 -11.92 -15.70
N LEU A 208 9.04 -11.46 -15.27
CA LEU A 208 8.30 -12.06 -14.15
C LEU A 208 7.90 -13.53 -14.41
N LEU A 209 7.83 -13.97 -15.66
CA LEU A 209 7.53 -15.36 -16.02
C LEU A 209 8.66 -16.33 -15.68
N GLY A 210 9.92 -15.86 -15.67
CA GLY A 210 11.10 -16.67 -15.35
C GLY A 210 11.74 -16.31 -14.02
N ASN A 211 11.70 -15.03 -13.65
CA ASN A 211 12.39 -14.45 -12.50
C ASN A 211 11.43 -13.58 -11.67
N PRO A 212 10.34 -14.15 -11.09
CA PRO A 212 9.50 -13.39 -10.18
C PRO A 212 10.31 -12.97 -8.94
N PRO A 213 10.00 -11.81 -8.34
CA PRO A 213 10.66 -11.37 -7.12
C PRO A 213 10.34 -12.31 -5.95
N GLU A 214 11.15 -12.24 -4.90
CA GLU A 214 10.91 -12.99 -3.68
C GLU A 214 9.52 -12.67 -3.10
N ALA A 215 8.81 -13.72 -2.66
CA ALA A 215 7.46 -13.60 -2.13
C ALA A 215 7.46 -12.75 -0.84
N ARG A 216 6.68 -11.66 -0.85
CA ARG A 216 6.58 -10.73 0.29
C ARG A 216 5.12 -10.45 0.64
N VAL A 217 4.88 -10.11 1.91
CA VAL A 217 3.56 -9.62 2.34
C VAL A 217 3.27 -8.23 1.75
N PRO A 218 2.00 -7.85 1.48
CA PRO A 218 1.68 -6.57 0.83
C PRO A 218 2.19 -5.35 1.60
N LEU A 219 2.34 -5.45 2.92
CA LEU A 219 2.88 -4.36 3.76
C LEU A 219 4.38 -4.11 3.52
N ALA A 220 5.15 -5.13 3.14
CA ALA A 220 6.56 -4.99 2.84
C ALA A 220 6.74 -4.17 1.55
N TRP A 221 6.04 -4.56 0.47
CA TRP A 221 6.00 -3.80 -0.78
C TRP A 221 5.61 -2.33 -0.57
N ARG A 222 4.57 -2.08 0.23
CA ARG A 222 4.14 -0.71 0.55
C ARG A 222 5.20 0.09 1.30
N SER A 223 5.89 -0.54 2.25
CA SER A 223 6.93 0.13 3.05
C SER A 223 8.12 0.51 2.19
N GLU A 224 8.53 -0.39 1.29
CA GLU A 224 9.62 -0.19 0.35
C GLU A 224 9.31 0.92 -0.65
N TYR A 225 8.17 0.87 -1.35
CA TYR A 225 7.77 1.94 -2.26
C TYR A 225 7.65 3.29 -1.56
N LYS A 226 7.14 3.30 -0.32
CA LYS A 226 7.08 4.53 0.48
C LYS A 226 8.47 5.11 0.74
N GLN A 227 9.44 4.29 1.14
CA GLN A 227 10.80 4.74 1.40
C GLN A 227 11.45 5.33 0.15
N GLN A 228 11.30 4.66 -1.00
CA GLN A 228 11.84 5.13 -2.28
C GLN A 228 11.19 6.47 -2.71
N LEU A 229 9.86 6.59 -2.61
CA LEU A 229 9.16 7.84 -2.91
C LEU A 229 9.58 9.00 -2.00
N LEU A 230 9.82 8.74 -0.72
CA LEU A 230 10.35 9.75 0.21
C LEU A 230 11.77 10.18 -0.17
N ALA A 231 12.63 9.23 -0.51
CA ALA A 231 14.00 9.50 -0.94
C ALA A 231 14.05 10.35 -2.23
N LYS A 232 13.09 10.15 -3.15
CA LYS A 232 12.96 10.90 -4.40
C LYS A 232 12.24 12.26 -4.24
N GLY A 233 11.83 12.64 -3.03
CA GLY A 233 11.23 13.96 -2.74
C GLY A 233 9.72 14.06 -3.00
N TYR A 234 9.02 12.94 -3.15
CA TYR A 234 7.56 12.90 -3.32
C TYR A 234 6.78 12.94 -2.00
N GLY A 235 7.44 13.09 -0.85
CA GLY A 235 6.76 13.13 0.44
C GLY A 235 7.58 13.80 1.54
N ARG A 236 6.95 13.93 2.72
CA ARG A 236 7.58 14.47 3.93
C ARG A 236 7.15 13.67 5.15
N GLY A 237 8.13 13.26 5.96
CA GLY A 237 7.90 12.41 7.13
C GLY A 237 7.16 11.13 6.74
N SER A 238 5.95 10.95 7.27
CA SER A 238 5.12 9.77 6.99
C SER A 238 4.10 9.94 5.85
N SER A 239 4.06 11.11 5.19
CA SER A 239 3.06 11.46 4.17
C SER A 239 3.66 11.56 2.77
N ILE A 240 2.93 11.07 1.76
CA ILE A 240 3.27 11.18 0.33
C ILE A 240 2.38 12.25 -0.31
N GLY A 241 3.00 13.17 -1.06
CA GLY A 241 2.35 14.20 -1.86
C GLY A 241 1.72 13.64 -3.12
N LEU A 242 0.59 12.95 -2.97
CA LEU A 242 -0.04 12.20 -4.05
C LEU A 242 -0.41 13.05 -5.28
N ALA A 243 -0.78 14.32 -5.12
CA ALA A 243 -1.11 15.18 -6.26
C ALA A 243 0.10 15.35 -7.21
N LYS A 244 1.28 15.63 -6.65
CA LYS A 244 2.52 15.78 -7.41
C LYS A 244 2.95 14.46 -8.05
N LEU A 245 2.90 13.37 -7.27
CA LEU A 245 3.22 12.04 -7.77
C LEU A 245 2.30 11.64 -8.94
N SER A 246 0.99 11.86 -8.81
CA SER A 246 0.02 11.61 -9.87
C SER A 246 0.37 12.39 -11.13
N THR A 247 0.60 13.71 -11.04
CA THR A 247 0.94 14.55 -12.20
C THR A 247 2.23 14.11 -12.91
N GLU A 248 3.28 13.78 -12.16
CA GLU A 248 4.55 13.35 -12.77
C GLU A 248 4.43 11.96 -13.40
N MET A 249 3.71 11.02 -12.77
CA MET A 249 3.42 9.71 -13.37
C MET A 249 2.52 9.83 -14.60
N GLU A 250 1.53 10.72 -14.58
CA GLU A 250 0.68 11.04 -15.74
C GLU A 250 1.53 11.52 -16.90
N SER A 251 2.42 12.47 -16.65
CA SER A 251 3.36 12.97 -17.66
C SER A 251 4.30 11.87 -18.17
N PHE A 252 4.79 11.00 -17.28
CA PHE A 252 5.72 9.93 -17.64
C PHE A 252 5.07 8.86 -18.54
N TYR A 253 3.80 8.52 -18.29
CA TYR A 253 3.08 7.49 -19.03
C TYR A 253 2.10 8.04 -20.08
N ALA A 254 2.01 9.36 -20.27
CA ALA A 254 1.02 10.01 -21.13
C ALA A 254 0.85 9.39 -22.52
N PRO A 255 1.92 9.00 -23.26
CA PRO A 255 1.78 8.44 -24.61
C PRO A 255 1.03 7.11 -24.67
N VAL A 256 1.02 6.34 -23.57
CA VAL A 256 0.48 4.96 -23.54
C VAL A 256 -0.57 4.72 -22.46
N ALA A 257 -0.83 5.70 -21.61
CA ALA A 257 -1.70 5.53 -20.44
C ALA A 257 -3.08 4.99 -20.83
N HIS A 258 -3.64 5.44 -21.96
CA HIS A 258 -4.93 4.98 -22.48
C HIS A 258 -4.96 3.50 -22.90
N TYR A 259 -3.82 2.96 -23.35
CA TYR A 259 -3.71 1.55 -23.74
C TYR A 259 -3.47 0.63 -22.54
N LEU A 260 -2.88 1.15 -21.46
CA LEU A 260 -2.62 0.40 -20.23
C LEU A 260 -3.84 0.41 -19.29
N LEU A 261 -4.58 1.53 -19.22
CA LEU A 261 -5.65 1.79 -18.26
C LEU A 261 -6.92 2.31 -18.94
N PRO A 262 -8.11 1.74 -18.68
CA PRO A 262 -9.37 2.09 -19.37
C PRO A 262 -9.98 3.44 -18.96
N GLY A 263 -10.33 4.31 -19.92
CA GLY A 263 -11.10 5.55 -19.71
C GLY A 263 -10.26 6.80 -19.35
N ASP A 264 -10.89 7.88 -18.87
CA ASP A 264 -10.30 9.15 -18.36
C ASP A 264 -9.47 8.95 -17.05
N LEU A 265 -8.88 7.77 -16.89
CA LEU A 265 -8.12 7.29 -15.74
C LEU A 265 -6.70 7.87 -15.66
N GLY A 266 -6.49 9.07 -16.22
CA GLY A 266 -5.34 9.91 -15.91
C GLY A 266 -5.17 10.12 -14.40
N ASP A 267 -6.24 10.08 -13.60
CA ASP A 267 -6.24 10.42 -12.15
C ASP A 267 -5.33 9.55 -11.24
N MET A 268 -4.52 8.61 -11.78
CA MET A 268 -3.51 7.81 -11.06
C MET A 268 -3.98 7.28 -9.70
N ARG A 269 -5.29 7.02 -9.56
CA ARG A 269 -5.92 6.62 -8.30
C ARG A 269 -5.43 5.25 -7.84
N TRP A 270 -4.89 4.46 -8.77
CA TRP A 270 -4.22 3.20 -8.48
C TRP A 270 -2.93 3.42 -7.65
N VAL A 271 -2.20 4.51 -7.86
CA VAL A 271 -1.04 4.89 -7.04
C VAL A 271 -1.48 5.18 -5.61
N GLN A 272 -2.61 5.88 -5.47
CA GLN A 272 -3.23 6.06 -4.16
C GLN A 272 -3.70 4.73 -3.56
N ALA A 273 -4.15 3.78 -4.37
CA ALA A 273 -4.58 2.46 -3.91
C ALA A 273 -3.39 1.57 -3.48
N MET A 274 -2.23 1.67 -4.14
CA MET A 274 -0.99 1.01 -3.68
C MET A 274 -0.65 1.44 -2.26
N TYR A 275 -0.77 2.74 -1.98
CA TYR A 275 -0.41 3.32 -0.69
C TYR A 275 -1.51 3.19 0.38
N ARG A 276 -2.78 3.44 0.02
CA ARG A 276 -3.92 3.57 0.96
C ARG A 276 -4.77 2.31 1.06
N SER A 277 -4.88 1.51 0.00
CA SER A 277 -5.78 0.36 -0.02
C SER A 277 -5.12 -0.88 0.58
N ARG A 278 -5.91 -1.75 1.21
CA ARG A 278 -5.47 -3.09 1.70
C ARG A 278 -5.66 -4.18 0.63
N GLY A 279 -5.81 -3.80 -0.64
CA GLY A 279 -6.10 -4.72 -1.74
C GLY A 279 -4.86 -5.40 -2.33
N VAL A 280 -5.09 -6.55 -2.95
CA VAL A 280 -4.17 -7.20 -3.89
C VAL A 280 -4.14 -6.37 -5.17
N MET A 281 -2.95 -6.16 -5.72
CA MET A 281 -2.74 -5.43 -6.97
C MET A 281 -2.03 -6.28 -8.02
N SER A 282 -2.36 -5.99 -9.27
CA SER A 282 -1.79 -6.60 -10.45
C SER A 282 -0.30 -6.28 -10.56
N PRO A 283 0.52 -7.24 -11.01
CA PRO A 283 1.94 -7.03 -11.27
C PRO A 283 2.23 -5.83 -12.16
N LEU A 284 1.35 -5.52 -13.12
CA LEU A 284 1.47 -4.35 -13.99
C LEU A 284 1.75 -3.07 -13.20
N PHE A 285 0.97 -2.80 -12.16
CA PHE A 285 1.12 -1.57 -11.38
C PHE A 285 2.39 -1.54 -10.54
N HIS A 286 2.85 -2.69 -10.07
CA HIS A 286 4.13 -2.79 -9.37
C HIS A 286 5.28 -2.43 -10.30
N VAL A 287 5.28 -2.98 -11.52
CA VAL A 287 6.30 -2.68 -12.54
C VAL A 287 6.21 -1.22 -13.00
N LEU A 288 5.02 -0.66 -13.22
CA LEU A 288 4.86 0.76 -13.55
C LEU A 288 5.40 1.68 -12.46
N LEU A 289 5.23 1.34 -11.18
CA LEU A 289 5.79 2.15 -10.11
C LEU A 289 7.31 1.99 -10.03
N GLN A 290 7.84 0.79 -10.22
CA GLN A 290 9.28 0.52 -10.21
C GLN A 290 10.01 1.27 -11.33
N LEU A 291 9.53 1.17 -12.58
CA LEU A 291 10.12 1.88 -13.71
C LEU A 291 10.11 3.40 -13.51
N PHE A 292 9.00 3.93 -12.97
CA PHE A 292 8.93 5.35 -12.62
C PHE A 292 9.98 5.72 -11.55
N LEU A 293 10.14 4.92 -10.50
CA LEU A 293 11.10 5.18 -9.42
C LEU A 293 12.56 5.09 -9.89
N ASP A 294 12.84 4.20 -10.83
CA ASP A 294 14.17 4.01 -11.42
C ASP A 294 14.55 5.20 -12.31
N GLU A 295 13.63 5.70 -13.14
CA GLU A 295 13.89 6.82 -14.05
C GLU A 295 13.69 8.23 -13.44
N CYS A 296 12.96 8.36 -12.32
CA CYS A 296 12.75 9.66 -11.71
C CYS A 296 14.02 10.24 -11.07
N TYR A 297 14.43 11.42 -11.52
CA TYR A 297 15.44 12.23 -10.85
C TYR A 297 14.88 12.79 -9.53
N PRO A 298 15.71 12.97 -8.48
CA PRO A 298 15.25 13.54 -7.21
C PRO A 298 14.59 14.89 -7.48
N VAL A 299 13.31 15.04 -7.12
CA VAL A 299 12.66 16.32 -7.38
C VAL A 299 13.24 17.35 -6.43
N ALA A 300 13.79 18.45 -6.98
CA ALA A 300 14.35 19.53 -6.20
C ALA A 300 13.41 19.88 -5.04
N ALA A 301 13.91 19.75 -3.81
CA ALA A 301 13.11 20.00 -2.63
C ALA A 301 12.50 21.43 -2.75
N PRO A 302 11.23 21.65 -2.34
CA PRO A 302 10.54 22.92 -2.61
C PRO A 302 11.20 24.18 -2.03
N PHE A 303 12.17 24.00 -1.14
CA PHE A 303 12.96 25.07 -0.52
C PHE A 303 14.46 24.99 -0.87
N GLY A 304 14.84 24.18 -1.86
CA GLY A 304 16.23 23.82 -2.16
C GLY A 304 16.77 22.74 -1.21
N ILE A 305 18.01 22.32 -1.47
CA ILE A 305 18.77 21.43 -0.59
C ILE A 305 19.51 22.33 0.42
N GLY A 306 19.35 22.04 1.71
CA GLY A 306 20.04 22.79 2.76
C GLY A 306 21.56 22.58 2.75
N PRO A 307 22.30 23.26 3.64
CA PRO A 307 21.82 24.16 4.70
C PRO A 307 21.23 25.49 4.16
N TRP A 308 20.41 26.19 4.96
CA TRP A 308 19.78 27.48 4.61
C TRP A 308 20.38 28.65 5.42
N PRO A 309 20.32 29.91 4.92
CA PRO A 309 20.94 31.04 5.59
C PRO A 309 20.22 31.47 6.86
N CYS A 310 20.96 31.83 7.92
CA CYS A 310 20.39 32.50 9.08
C CYS A 310 19.96 33.94 8.72
N LEU A 311 18.75 34.32 9.09
CA LEU A 311 18.20 35.65 8.81
C LEU A 311 18.04 36.51 10.08
N ASN A 312 18.77 36.19 11.15
CA ASN A 312 18.79 37.00 12.36
C ASN A 312 19.71 38.21 12.19
N PRO A 313 19.19 39.46 12.07
CA PRO A 313 20.03 40.63 11.84
C PRO A 313 20.92 40.98 13.03
N LEU A 314 20.67 40.41 14.21
CA LEU A 314 21.40 40.70 15.44
C LEU A 314 22.59 39.76 15.66
N GLU A 315 22.77 38.72 14.85
CA GLU A 315 23.82 37.71 15.04
C GLU A 315 24.96 37.84 14.02
N PRO A 316 26.22 37.50 14.38
CA PRO A 316 27.37 37.64 13.48
C PRO A 316 27.35 36.67 12.30
N HIS A 317 26.55 35.60 12.39
CA HIS A 317 26.37 34.63 11.31
C HIS A 317 25.14 34.94 10.43
N PHE A 318 24.65 36.18 10.44
CA PHE A 318 23.63 36.64 9.51
C PHE A 318 24.06 36.37 8.05
N GLY A 319 23.18 35.73 7.28
CA GLY A 319 23.44 35.33 5.89
C GLY A 319 24.24 34.03 5.72
N GLN A 320 24.84 33.48 6.78
CA GLN A 320 25.59 32.21 6.69
C GLN A 320 24.65 30.99 6.69
N PHE A 321 24.99 29.96 5.92
CA PHE A 321 24.20 28.73 5.78
C PHE A 321 24.35 27.80 6.99
N THR A 322 23.58 28.07 8.05
CA THR A 322 23.68 27.35 9.34
C THR A 322 22.38 26.68 9.78
N VAL A 323 21.34 26.70 8.95
CA VAL A 323 20.06 26.04 9.23
C VAL A 323 20.06 24.69 8.53
N ASP A 324 20.10 23.61 9.30
CA ASP A 324 20.22 22.25 8.74
C ASP A 324 18.87 21.57 8.49
N HIS A 325 17.79 22.14 9.02
CA HIS A 325 16.46 21.55 8.95
C HIS A 325 15.36 22.58 8.64
N VAL A 326 14.39 22.17 7.82
CA VAL A 326 13.18 22.93 7.51
C VAL A 326 11.94 22.10 7.85
N GLU A 327 11.10 22.62 8.75
CA GLU A 327 9.76 22.08 8.99
C GLU A 327 8.79 22.64 7.97
N THR A 328 7.80 21.88 7.54
CA THR A 328 6.91 22.37 6.49
C THR A 328 5.45 22.09 6.78
N HIS A 329 4.59 23.04 6.45
CA HIS A 329 3.16 22.94 6.61
C HIS A 329 2.45 23.60 5.41
N HIS A 330 1.18 23.24 5.21
CA HIS A 330 0.36 23.80 4.14
C HIS A 330 -0.69 24.74 4.74
N ASN A 331 -0.84 25.94 4.17
CA ASN A 331 -1.93 26.86 4.52
C ASN A 331 -2.85 27.06 3.29
N ARG A 332 -3.86 27.95 3.40
CA ARG A 332 -4.77 28.26 2.28
C ARG A 332 -4.04 28.87 1.09
N ASP A 333 -2.88 29.49 1.33
CA ASP A 333 -2.13 30.26 0.35
C ASP A 333 -0.94 29.48 -0.24
N GLY A 334 -0.69 28.23 0.17
CA GLY A 334 0.34 27.35 -0.38
C GLY A 334 1.25 26.67 0.65
N LEU A 335 2.41 26.23 0.17
CA LEU A 335 3.40 25.49 0.95
C LEU A 335 4.35 26.42 1.71
N VAL A 336 4.41 26.30 3.03
CA VAL A 336 5.23 27.14 3.91
C VAL A 336 6.31 26.30 4.59
N GLY A 337 7.56 26.76 4.52
CA GLY A 337 8.71 26.23 5.23
C GLY A 337 9.04 27.10 6.43
N ARG A 338 9.22 26.48 7.60
CA ARG A 338 9.65 27.05 8.87
C ARG A 338 11.11 26.64 9.08
N PHE A 339 11.98 27.64 9.17
CA PHE A 339 13.43 27.49 9.28
C PHE A 339 13.85 27.89 10.69
N GLU A 340 14.58 27.02 11.38
CA GLU A 340 15.03 27.24 12.76
C GLU A 340 16.55 27.20 12.83
N CYS A 341 17.16 28.36 13.12
CA CYS A 341 18.60 28.46 13.32
C CYS A 341 18.97 28.08 14.76
N ARG A 342 20.18 27.55 14.93
CA ARG A 342 20.82 27.29 16.24
C ARG A 342 20.86 28.49 17.19
N CYS A 343 20.80 29.73 16.67
CA CYS A 343 20.70 30.94 17.50
C CYS A 343 19.29 31.20 18.06
N GLY A 344 18.34 30.29 17.85
CA GLY A 344 16.95 30.41 18.28
C GLY A 344 16.07 31.26 17.37
N TYR A 345 16.61 31.82 16.28
CA TYR A 345 15.84 32.59 15.30
C TYR A 345 15.02 31.65 14.41
N VAL A 346 13.74 31.97 14.24
CA VAL A 346 12.80 31.17 13.44
C VAL A 346 12.12 32.08 12.44
N TYR A 347 12.14 31.71 11.16
CA TYR A 347 11.43 32.43 10.10
C TYR A 347 10.67 31.47 9.18
N THR A 348 9.73 32.01 8.41
CA THR A 348 8.99 31.25 7.39
C THR A 348 9.17 31.81 6.01
N ARG A 349 9.19 30.94 5.00
CA ARG A 349 9.07 31.29 3.58
C ARG A 349 8.01 30.43 2.93
N ARG A 350 7.28 30.98 1.97
CA ARG A 350 6.27 30.26 1.19
C ARG A 350 6.78 30.05 -0.23
N VAL A 351 6.38 28.95 -0.86
CA VAL A 351 6.62 28.72 -2.29
C VAL A 351 5.64 29.60 -3.09
N ASP A 352 6.18 30.50 -3.90
CA ASP A 352 5.42 31.37 -4.80
C ASP A 352 5.31 30.70 -6.17
N ALA A 353 4.14 30.11 -6.43
CA ALA A 353 3.85 29.40 -7.67
C ALA A 353 3.79 30.33 -8.90
N ALA A 354 3.52 31.63 -8.71
CA ALA A 354 3.43 32.57 -9.81
C ALA A 354 4.80 33.11 -10.25
N ARG A 355 5.76 33.20 -9.32
CA ARG A 355 7.11 33.76 -9.58
C ARG A 355 8.22 32.71 -9.66
N GLY A 356 7.91 31.43 -9.47
CA GLY A 356 8.90 30.35 -9.53
C GLY A 356 9.99 30.45 -8.46
N GLY A 357 9.64 30.88 -7.24
CA GLY A 357 10.61 31.16 -6.17
C GLY A 357 10.02 31.13 -4.76
N LEU A 358 10.77 31.67 -3.79
CA LEU A 358 10.35 31.73 -2.39
C LEU A 358 9.98 33.16 -1.98
N THR A 359 8.86 33.32 -1.25
CA THR A 359 8.45 34.63 -0.72
C THR A 359 9.47 35.22 0.23
N ASN A 360 9.30 36.52 0.52
CA ASN A 360 10.08 37.20 1.55
C ASN A 360 9.97 36.46 2.90
N PRO A 361 11.07 36.38 3.66
CA PRO A 361 11.11 35.73 4.95
C PRO A 361 10.24 36.47 5.97
N ARG A 362 9.40 35.73 6.70
CA ARG A 362 8.58 36.25 7.79
C ARG A 362 9.10 35.74 9.13
N PRO A 363 9.64 36.59 10.01
CA PRO A 363 10.10 36.19 11.33
C PRO A 363 8.95 35.70 12.21
N LEU A 364 9.18 34.59 12.92
CA LEU A 364 8.29 33.99 13.93
C LEU A 364 8.87 34.12 15.33
N ARG A 365 10.20 33.95 15.48
CA ARG A 365 10.91 34.04 16.76
C ARG A 365 12.27 34.69 16.54
N TYR A 366 12.67 35.59 17.42
CA TYR A 366 13.87 36.41 17.24
C TYR A 366 15.11 35.91 18.02
N GLY A 367 14.97 34.87 18.86
CA GLY A 367 16.06 34.32 19.69
C GLY A 367 16.32 35.11 20.98
N ALA A 368 17.25 34.64 21.82
CA ALA A 368 17.53 35.21 23.15
C ALA A 368 18.13 36.62 23.06
N ARG A 369 19.08 36.82 22.14
CA ARG A 369 19.78 38.08 21.91
C ARG A 369 18.84 39.27 21.62
N PHE A 370 17.70 39.01 20.99
CA PHE A 370 16.67 40.03 20.76
C PHE A 370 16.08 40.58 22.06
N PHE A 371 15.75 39.69 23.01
CA PHE A 371 15.15 40.09 24.28
C PHE A 371 16.19 40.71 25.23
N GLU A 372 17.44 40.25 25.18
CA GLU A 372 18.55 40.87 25.91
C GLU A 372 18.78 42.32 25.48
N GLN A 373 18.84 42.57 24.17
CA GLN A 373 18.98 43.93 23.63
C GLN A 373 17.73 44.78 23.88
N LEU A 374 16.53 44.20 23.77
CA LEU A 374 15.28 44.89 24.08
C LEU A 374 15.26 45.36 25.55
N ALA A 375 15.64 44.51 26.50
CA ALA A 375 15.73 44.86 27.92
C ALA A 375 16.78 45.95 28.17
N ALA A 376 17.96 45.84 27.57
CA ALA A 376 19.02 46.86 27.69
C ALA A 376 18.57 48.22 27.14
N PHE A 377 17.86 48.25 26.00
CA PHE A 377 17.37 49.51 25.43
C PHE A 377 16.22 50.13 26.22
N LEU A 378 15.37 49.31 26.85
CA LEU A 378 14.34 49.78 27.77
C LEU A 378 14.99 50.40 29.02
N GLN A 379 16.05 49.80 29.57
CA GLN A 379 16.80 50.35 30.70
C GLN A 379 17.51 51.68 30.35
N GLN A 380 17.94 51.84 29.10
CA GLN A 380 18.52 53.09 28.58
C GLN A 380 17.48 54.18 28.28
N GLY A 381 16.19 53.95 28.57
CA GLY A 381 15.13 54.95 28.37
C GLY A 381 14.86 55.29 26.91
N LEU A 382 15.20 54.40 25.96
CA LEU A 382 15.03 54.66 24.55
C LEU A 382 13.55 54.64 24.14
N GLY A 383 13.12 55.61 23.34
CA GLY A 383 11.77 55.62 22.79
C GLY A 383 11.49 54.45 21.84
N LEU A 384 10.23 53.99 21.77
CA LEU A 384 9.79 52.82 20.99
C LEU A 384 10.32 52.78 19.55
N ARG A 385 10.33 53.92 18.84
CA ARG A 385 10.85 54.01 17.46
C ARG A 385 12.36 53.85 17.38
N ALA A 386 13.10 54.34 18.38
CA ALA A 386 14.55 54.17 18.46
C ALA A 386 14.91 52.71 18.79
N ILE A 387 14.15 52.06 19.67
CA ILE A 387 14.26 50.63 19.97
C ILE A 387 13.99 49.80 18.71
N ALA A 388 12.88 50.05 18.01
CA ALA A 388 12.51 49.34 16.80
C ALA A 388 13.59 49.43 15.70
N ARG A 389 14.17 50.63 15.51
CA ARG A 389 15.25 50.86 14.55
C ARG A 389 16.53 50.09 14.90
N ARG A 390 16.93 50.07 16.18
CA ARG A 390 18.13 49.33 16.63
C ARG A 390 17.95 47.82 16.56
N LEU A 391 16.74 47.33 16.82
CA LEU A 391 16.40 45.90 16.71
C LEU A 391 16.05 45.45 15.28
N GLN A 392 16.04 46.38 14.31
CA GLN A 392 15.65 46.14 12.92
C GLN A 392 14.27 45.47 12.76
N VAL A 393 13.29 45.91 13.55
CA VAL A 393 11.90 45.44 13.50
C VAL A 393 10.92 46.60 13.35
N ASP A 394 9.69 46.27 12.93
CA ASP A 394 8.60 47.24 12.91
C ASP A 394 8.21 47.71 14.35
N PRO A 395 7.85 48.99 14.57
CA PRO A 395 7.43 49.48 15.89
C PRO A 395 6.27 48.70 16.55
N ALA A 396 5.34 48.14 15.77
CA ALA A 396 4.26 47.32 16.31
C ALA A 396 4.74 45.94 16.79
N THR A 397 5.83 45.42 16.21
CA THR A 397 6.51 44.20 16.67
C THR A 397 7.24 44.46 17.98
N ALA A 398 7.97 45.58 18.09
CA ALA A 398 8.60 45.99 19.35
C ALA A 398 7.56 46.18 20.48
N LYS A 399 6.43 46.84 20.19
CA LYS A 399 5.33 47.01 21.14
C LYS A 399 4.74 45.68 21.61
N ARG A 400 4.52 44.72 20.70
CA ARG A 400 4.02 43.38 21.06
C ARG A 400 5.00 42.61 21.92
N ALA A 401 6.30 42.68 21.63
CA ALA A 401 7.33 42.03 22.45
C ALA A 401 7.35 42.60 23.87
N ILE A 402 7.17 43.92 24.03
CA ILE A 402 7.03 44.57 25.35
C ILE A 402 5.78 44.07 26.07
N LEU A 403 4.62 44.03 25.40
CA LEU A 403 3.37 43.54 25.99
C LEU A 403 3.45 42.06 26.40
N GLN A 404 4.15 41.25 25.63
CA GLN A 404 4.38 39.83 25.90
C GLN A 404 5.29 39.61 27.12
N MET A 405 6.16 40.57 27.44
CA MET A 405 6.92 40.59 28.69
C MET A 405 6.09 41.04 29.89
N THR A 406 4.97 41.76 29.70
CA THR A 406 4.16 42.38 30.77
C THR A 406 2.83 41.68 31.09
N ASN A 407 2.51 40.56 30.42
CA ASN A 407 1.47 39.56 30.74
C ASN A 407 0.07 40.11 31.15
N THR A 408 -0.81 40.42 30.19
CA THR A 408 -2.22 40.76 30.47
C THR A 408 -3.16 40.25 29.37
N GLU A 409 -4.07 39.32 29.67
CA GLU A 409 -5.11 38.81 28.74
C GLU A 409 -6.53 38.94 29.32
N LEU A 410 -7.51 39.22 28.44
CA LEU A 410 -8.96 39.28 28.71
C LEU A 410 -9.70 38.33 27.73
N THR A 411 -10.67 37.55 28.22
CA THR A 411 -11.59 36.73 27.39
C THR A 411 -13.05 36.93 27.80
N THR A 412 -13.95 37.12 26.83
CA THR A 412 -15.38 37.50 27.01
C THR A 412 -16.41 36.43 26.57
N ASP A 413 -17.56 36.46 27.24
CA ASP A 413 -18.76 35.58 27.27
C ASP A 413 -19.47 35.18 25.95
N LYS A 414 -18.94 35.49 24.77
CA LYS A 414 -19.66 35.32 23.49
C LYS A 414 -19.76 33.87 23.00
N ALA A 415 -18.88 32.99 23.45
CA ALA A 415 -18.79 31.60 22.98
C ALA A 415 -19.87 30.66 23.54
N CYS A 416 -20.45 30.99 24.69
CA CYS A 416 -21.45 30.14 25.35
C CYS A 416 -22.82 30.18 24.64
N ALA A 417 -23.24 31.37 24.19
CA ALA A 417 -24.54 31.60 23.58
C ALA A 417 -24.72 30.92 22.20
N GLU A 418 -23.65 30.86 21.38
CA GLU A 418 -23.73 30.25 20.04
C GLU A 418 -23.92 28.72 20.11
N LEU A 419 -23.34 28.07 21.12
CA LEU A 419 -23.45 26.62 21.32
C LEU A 419 -24.90 26.20 21.60
N GLN A 420 -25.62 26.94 22.45
CA GLN A 420 -27.00 26.63 22.82
C GLN A 420 -27.98 26.79 21.64
N SER A 421 -27.80 27.80 20.80
CA SER A 421 -28.63 28.02 19.60
C SER A 421 -28.55 26.84 18.62
N ARG A 422 -27.34 26.30 18.38
CA ARG A 422 -27.13 25.19 17.44
C ARG A 422 -27.73 23.87 17.93
N ARG A 423 -27.72 23.60 19.24
CA ARG A 423 -28.38 22.42 19.84
C ARG A 423 -29.90 22.45 19.60
N GLN A 424 -30.55 23.59 19.80
CA GLN A 424 -32.00 23.74 19.57
C GLN A 424 -32.38 23.47 18.11
N GLY A 425 -31.56 23.94 17.15
CA GLY A 425 -31.78 23.67 15.73
C GLY A 425 -31.77 22.17 15.36
N TRP A 426 -30.96 21.35 16.04
CA TRP A 426 -30.88 19.92 15.75
C TRP A 426 -32.10 19.14 16.26
N LEU A 427 -32.62 19.50 17.43
CA LEU A 427 -33.85 18.91 17.97
C LEU A 427 -35.06 19.22 17.08
N ALA A 428 -35.16 20.46 16.59
CA ALA A 428 -36.22 20.86 15.66
C ALA A 428 -36.19 20.05 14.35
N LEU A 429 -35.00 19.78 13.80
CA LEU A 429 -34.83 18.97 12.59
C LEU A 429 -35.29 17.52 12.80
N ARG A 430 -34.98 16.94 13.96
CA ARG A 430 -35.38 15.57 14.32
C ARG A 430 -36.89 15.45 14.48
N ASN A 431 -37.54 16.43 15.08
CA ASN A 431 -39.00 16.43 15.26
C ASN A 431 -39.75 16.53 13.92
N ARG A 432 -39.18 17.20 12.91
CA ARG A 432 -39.76 17.28 11.56
C ARG A 432 -39.62 15.99 10.75
N LEU A 433 -38.68 15.10 11.08
CA LEU A 433 -38.35 13.90 10.29
C LEU A 433 -38.22 12.63 11.17
N PRO A 434 -39.30 12.18 11.85
CA PRO A 434 -39.23 11.14 12.89
C PRO A 434 -38.92 9.73 12.38
N THR A 435 -39.20 9.43 11.11
CA THR A 435 -39.06 8.08 10.51
C THR A 435 -37.73 7.86 9.76
N CYS A 436 -36.91 8.91 9.62
CA CYS A 436 -35.69 8.89 8.82
C CYS A 436 -34.50 8.24 9.56
N GLY A 437 -33.79 7.34 8.88
CA GLY A 437 -32.56 6.74 9.41
C GLY A 437 -31.40 7.74 9.54
N ARG A 438 -30.34 7.39 10.30
CA ARG A 438 -29.18 8.28 10.59
C ARG A 438 -28.61 9.00 9.37
N LYS A 439 -28.52 8.29 8.23
CA LYS A 439 -27.94 8.82 6.98
C LYS A 439 -28.83 9.92 6.36
N ALA A 440 -30.15 9.77 6.43
CA ALA A 440 -31.10 10.74 5.91
C ALA A 440 -31.13 12.04 6.76
N LEU A 441 -31.07 11.94 8.09
CA LEU A 441 -31.00 13.12 8.97
C LEU A 441 -29.72 13.94 8.79
N ALA A 442 -28.57 13.29 8.58
CA ALA A 442 -27.30 13.97 8.31
C ALA A 442 -27.26 14.66 6.94
N LEU A 443 -28.04 14.17 5.97
CA LEU A 443 -28.17 14.77 4.65
C LEU A 443 -29.12 15.99 4.65
N ALA A 444 -30.17 15.98 5.49
CA ALA A 444 -31.15 17.05 5.60
C ALA A 444 -30.57 18.38 6.12
N SER A 445 -29.51 18.36 6.93
CA SER A 445 -28.75 19.56 7.29
C SER A 445 -27.27 19.25 7.54
N ARG A 446 -26.51 19.20 6.44
CA ARG A 446 -25.06 18.93 6.46
C ARG A 446 -24.29 19.93 7.33
N GLY A 447 -24.59 21.22 7.22
CA GLY A 447 -23.89 22.29 7.95
C GLY A 447 -24.05 22.17 9.46
N LEU A 448 -25.26 21.95 9.94
CA LEU A 448 -25.56 21.79 11.37
C LEU A 448 -24.95 20.51 11.94
N TYR A 449 -25.04 19.40 11.19
CA TYR A 449 -24.44 18.12 11.56
C TYR A 449 -22.91 18.22 11.72
N HIS A 450 -22.23 18.84 10.76
CA HIS A 450 -20.77 18.99 10.81
C HIS A 450 -20.32 19.94 11.92
N TRP A 451 -21.05 21.03 12.17
CA TRP A 451 -20.74 21.98 13.23
C TRP A 451 -20.88 21.34 14.61
N LEU A 452 -22.01 20.69 14.92
CA LEU A 452 -22.22 20.02 16.21
C LEU A 452 -21.27 18.83 16.40
N ARG A 453 -20.93 18.10 15.33
CA ARG A 453 -19.91 17.04 15.41
C ARG A 453 -18.52 17.56 15.75
N LYS A 454 -18.20 18.82 15.43
CA LYS A 454 -16.91 19.45 15.71
C LYS A 454 -16.85 20.08 17.11
N HIS A 455 -17.94 20.70 17.55
CA HIS A 455 -17.98 21.48 18.79
C HIS A 455 -18.67 20.77 19.96
N ASP A 456 -19.47 19.73 19.70
CA ASP A 456 -20.22 18.97 20.72
C ASP A 456 -20.65 17.57 20.25
N ALA A 457 -19.67 16.75 19.88
CA ALA A 457 -19.89 15.39 19.39
C ALA A 457 -20.64 14.45 20.36
N PRO A 458 -20.41 14.50 21.70
CA PRO A 458 -21.10 13.62 22.64
C PRO A 458 -22.61 13.85 22.66
N TRP A 459 -23.04 15.12 22.69
CA TRP A 459 -24.46 15.47 22.69
C TRP A 459 -25.16 15.02 21.40
N LEU A 460 -24.52 15.20 20.24
CA LEU A 460 -25.08 14.80 18.95
C LEU A 460 -25.34 13.29 18.85
N LEU A 461 -24.42 12.47 19.34
CA LEU A 461 -24.53 11.00 19.30
C LEU A 461 -25.66 10.48 20.19
N ALA A 462 -25.85 11.08 21.37
CA ALA A 462 -26.94 10.74 22.29
C ALA A 462 -28.34 11.00 21.70
N HIS A 463 -28.44 11.87 20.68
CA HIS A 463 -29.71 12.31 20.10
C HIS A 463 -29.98 11.72 18.70
N MET A 464 -29.28 10.65 18.29
CA MET A 464 -29.47 9.96 16.99
C MET A 464 -30.37 8.70 17.06
N PRO A 465 -31.12 8.34 15.99
CA PRO A 465 -31.92 7.12 15.93
C PRO A 465 -31.10 5.81 15.98
N PRO A 466 -31.67 4.64 16.35
CA PRO A 466 -30.97 3.34 16.35
C PRO A 466 -30.65 2.81 14.93
N ARG A 467 -29.66 1.90 14.80
CA ARG A 467 -29.26 1.27 13.52
C ARG A 467 -30.05 -0.03 13.27
N ARG A 468 -30.45 -0.33 12.02
CA ARG A 468 -31.05 -1.62 11.59
C ARG A 468 -30.04 -2.44 10.76
N GLY A 469 -29.98 -3.76 10.95
CA GLY A 469 -29.04 -4.70 10.29
C GLY A 469 -29.63 -5.41 9.05
N ALA A 470 -28.77 -5.94 8.18
CA ALA A 470 -29.12 -6.60 6.91
C ALA A 470 -28.75 -8.11 6.92
N HIS A 471 -29.52 -8.91 6.16
CA HIS A 471 -29.51 -10.37 6.09
C HIS A 471 -28.35 -11.01 5.29
N GLU A 472 -28.06 -12.27 5.62
CA GLU A 472 -26.98 -13.16 5.15
C GLU A 472 -27.26 -13.92 3.84
N VAL A 473 -26.17 -14.36 3.18
CA VAL A 473 -26.16 -15.38 2.11
C VAL A 473 -25.10 -16.46 2.46
N LYS A 474 -25.49 -17.74 2.42
CA LYS A 474 -24.67 -18.97 2.62
C LYS A 474 -24.06 -19.44 1.26
N THR A 475 -23.02 -20.27 1.13
CA THR A 475 -22.48 -21.42 1.91
C THR A 475 -20.96 -21.53 1.69
N HIS A 476 -20.22 -22.05 2.69
CA HIS A 476 -18.78 -22.30 2.59
C HIS A 476 -18.46 -23.76 2.97
N ASP A 477 -17.50 -24.36 2.26
CA ASP A 477 -16.84 -25.62 2.62
C ASP A 477 -15.92 -25.38 3.84
N TRP A 478 -16.31 -25.91 5.00
CA TRP A 478 -15.70 -25.62 6.31
C TRP A 478 -14.44 -26.45 6.58
N ASP A 479 -14.42 -27.72 6.16
CA ASP A 479 -13.33 -28.64 6.49
C ASP A 479 -12.03 -28.31 5.74
N ALA A 480 -12.14 -27.94 4.47
CA ALA A 480 -10.98 -27.50 3.69
C ALA A 480 -10.36 -26.22 4.26
N LYS A 481 -11.21 -25.30 4.73
CA LYS A 481 -10.76 -24.05 5.36
C LYS A 481 -10.12 -24.30 6.72
N ASP A 482 -10.64 -25.25 7.49
CA ASP A 482 -10.15 -25.51 8.84
C ASP A 482 -8.72 -26.05 8.86
N ARG A 483 -8.43 -27.05 8.02
CA ARG A 483 -7.06 -27.58 7.84
C ARG A 483 -6.09 -26.53 7.33
N TYR A 484 -6.53 -25.71 6.39
CA TYR A 484 -5.70 -24.65 5.81
C TYR A 484 -5.29 -23.60 6.86
N TRP A 485 -6.25 -23.15 7.68
CA TRP A 485 -5.99 -22.10 8.67
C TRP A 485 -5.16 -22.58 9.85
N GLN A 486 -5.35 -23.84 10.27
CA GLN A 486 -4.47 -24.49 11.24
C GLN A 486 -2.99 -24.38 10.82
N ALA A 487 -2.68 -24.59 9.54
CA ALA A 487 -1.30 -24.56 9.03
C ALA A 487 -0.72 -23.12 8.92
N CYS A 488 -1.53 -22.12 8.60
CA CYS A 488 -1.03 -20.77 8.27
C CYS A 488 -0.81 -19.86 9.49
N LEU A 489 -1.61 -20.01 10.55
CA LEU A 489 -1.58 -19.09 11.68
C LEU A 489 -0.25 -19.04 12.46
N PRO A 490 0.52 -20.14 12.63
CA PRO A 490 1.79 -20.11 13.36
C PRO A 490 2.83 -19.14 12.80
N ALA A 491 2.99 -19.10 11.47
CA ALA A 491 3.95 -18.19 10.82
C ALA A 491 3.56 -16.71 11.06
N ILE A 492 2.27 -16.40 10.95
CA ILE A 492 1.76 -15.04 11.19
C ILE A 492 1.94 -14.63 12.66
N ALA A 493 1.71 -15.55 13.60
CA ALA A 493 1.96 -15.31 15.02
C ALA A 493 3.44 -15.01 15.32
N ALA A 494 4.36 -15.72 14.66
CA ALA A 494 5.79 -15.48 14.78
C ALA A 494 6.18 -14.09 14.26
N GLU A 495 5.57 -13.62 13.18
CA GLU A 495 5.78 -12.24 12.68
C GLU A 495 5.24 -11.17 13.62
N ILE A 496 4.03 -11.35 14.16
CA ILE A 496 3.43 -10.40 15.13
C ILE A 496 4.33 -10.26 16.36
N SER A 497 4.90 -11.37 16.82
CA SER A 497 5.79 -11.39 17.98
C SER A 497 7.09 -10.59 17.77
N LYS A 498 7.51 -10.39 16.51
CA LYS A 498 8.71 -9.62 16.13
C LYS A 498 8.45 -8.11 15.93
N ASP A 499 7.20 -7.65 15.99
CA ASP A 499 6.89 -6.23 15.82
C ASP A 499 7.51 -5.35 16.91
N GLU A 500 8.11 -4.24 16.51
CA GLU A 500 8.55 -3.16 17.40
C GLU A 500 7.79 -1.85 17.08
N PRO A 501 7.07 -1.25 18.05
CA PRO A 501 6.85 -1.71 19.43
C PRO A 501 5.98 -2.99 19.53
N PRO A 502 6.10 -3.77 20.63
CA PRO A 502 5.39 -5.03 20.82
C PRO A 502 3.88 -4.93 20.57
N LYS A 503 3.38 -5.76 19.67
CA LYS A 503 1.93 -5.94 19.46
C LYS A 503 1.49 -7.30 20.00
N ARG A 504 0.30 -7.31 20.61
CA ARG A 504 -0.28 -8.53 21.17
C ARG A 504 -0.77 -9.43 20.05
N VAL A 505 -0.38 -10.70 20.07
CA VAL A 505 -0.98 -11.73 19.22
C VAL A 505 -2.39 -11.99 19.74
N THR A 506 -3.39 -11.56 18.97
CA THR A 506 -4.81 -11.81 19.26
C THR A 506 -5.46 -12.42 18.03
N LEU A 507 -6.62 -13.06 18.18
CA LEU A 507 -7.40 -13.56 17.04
C LEU A 507 -7.66 -12.43 16.03
N ALA A 508 -8.02 -11.25 16.52
CA ALA A 508 -8.25 -10.08 15.67
C ALA A 508 -6.98 -9.65 14.90
N GLU A 509 -5.81 -9.71 15.53
CA GLU A 509 -4.53 -9.34 14.91
C GLU A 509 -4.04 -10.40 13.92
N LEU A 510 -4.16 -11.69 14.27
CA LEU A 510 -3.90 -12.83 13.38
C LEU A 510 -4.78 -12.75 12.13
N ALA A 511 -6.09 -12.55 12.31
CA ALA A 511 -7.04 -12.43 11.23
C ALA A 511 -6.80 -11.17 10.36
N ARG A 512 -6.34 -10.08 10.98
CA ARG A 512 -5.97 -8.85 10.27
C ARG A 512 -4.74 -9.05 9.37
N ARG A 513 -3.75 -9.83 9.81
CA ARG A 513 -2.52 -10.09 9.05
C ARG A 513 -2.65 -11.21 8.04
N SER A 514 -3.56 -12.17 8.27
CA SER A 514 -3.82 -13.25 7.32
C SER A 514 -4.51 -12.80 6.03
N GLY A 515 -5.02 -11.57 5.97
CA GLY A 515 -5.68 -11.00 4.79
C GLY A 515 -7.21 -11.20 4.74
N PHE A 516 -7.78 -11.92 5.72
CA PHE A 516 -9.22 -12.25 5.74
C PHE A 516 -10.02 -11.44 6.77
N GLY A 517 -9.34 -10.64 7.61
CA GLY A 517 -9.95 -9.62 8.45
C GLY A 517 -11.03 -10.18 9.37
N ARG A 518 -12.22 -9.58 9.35
CA ARG A 518 -13.34 -9.95 10.24
C ARG A 518 -13.87 -11.37 9.99
N TRP A 519 -13.69 -11.91 8.78
CA TRP A 519 -14.23 -13.20 8.39
C TRP A 519 -13.73 -14.35 9.27
N LEU A 520 -12.42 -14.41 9.55
CA LEU A 520 -11.88 -15.45 10.43
C LEU A 520 -12.40 -15.29 11.86
N CYS A 521 -12.50 -14.05 12.37
CA CYS A 521 -13.07 -13.80 13.70
C CYS A 521 -14.51 -14.29 13.81
N ASP A 522 -15.32 -14.03 12.77
CA ASP A 522 -16.74 -14.35 12.78
C ASP A 522 -16.98 -15.86 12.64
N HIS A 523 -16.10 -16.60 11.96
CA HIS A 523 -16.30 -18.02 11.63
C HIS A 523 -15.34 -18.99 12.33
N VAL A 524 -14.44 -18.53 13.22
CA VAL A 524 -13.51 -19.40 13.96
C VAL A 524 -14.21 -20.52 14.74
N HIS A 525 -15.46 -20.28 15.15
CA HIS A 525 -16.27 -21.27 15.87
C HIS A 525 -16.67 -22.47 14.99
N GLN A 526 -16.63 -22.32 13.67
CA GLN A 526 -16.94 -23.35 12.67
C GLN A 526 -15.67 -24.06 12.15
N LEU A 527 -14.50 -23.74 12.72
CA LEU A 527 -13.17 -24.20 12.32
C LEU A 527 -12.44 -24.81 13.53
N PRO A 528 -12.73 -26.06 13.94
CA PRO A 528 -12.20 -26.65 15.18
C PRO A 528 -10.67 -26.73 15.25
N LEU A 529 -9.96 -27.13 14.19
CA LEU A 529 -8.49 -27.22 14.14
C LEU A 529 -7.83 -25.84 14.17
N THR A 530 -8.46 -24.88 13.51
CA THR A 530 -8.05 -23.48 13.51
C THR A 530 -8.23 -22.88 14.88
N ARG A 531 -9.37 -23.16 15.52
CA ARG A 531 -9.69 -22.65 16.86
C ARG A 531 -8.71 -23.16 17.90
N SER A 532 -8.32 -24.44 17.86
CA SER A 532 -7.30 -24.97 18.76
C SER A 532 -5.96 -24.27 18.55
N THR A 533 -5.57 -24.04 17.29
CA THR A 533 -4.34 -23.31 16.93
C THR A 533 -4.38 -21.85 17.40
N VAL A 534 -5.50 -21.14 17.20
CA VAL A 534 -5.70 -19.77 17.69
C VAL A 534 -5.54 -19.69 19.21
N ASN A 535 -6.10 -20.66 19.95
CA ASN A 535 -6.02 -20.68 21.40
C ASN A 535 -4.57 -20.84 21.89
N VAL A 536 -3.73 -21.59 21.16
CA VAL A 536 -2.31 -21.75 21.47
C VAL A 536 -1.52 -20.49 21.12
N LEU A 537 -1.82 -19.86 19.99
CA LEU A 537 -1.05 -18.72 19.47
C LEU A 537 -1.43 -17.37 20.10
N CYS A 538 -2.68 -17.18 20.53
CA CYS A 538 -3.12 -15.92 21.09
C CYS A 538 -2.54 -15.69 22.48
N GLU A 539 -1.85 -14.57 22.66
CA GLU A 539 -1.34 -14.16 23.96
C GLU A 539 -2.49 -13.75 24.88
N SER A 540 -2.43 -14.16 26.13
CA SER A 540 -3.27 -13.58 27.19
C SER A 540 -2.90 -12.12 27.44
N THR A 541 -3.79 -11.37 28.09
CA THR A 541 -3.50 -9.97 28.45
C THR A 541 -2.27 -9.89 29.36
N GLU A 542 -2.17 -10.82 30.30
CA GLU A 542 -1.06 -10.97 31.24
C GLU A 542 0.27 -11.29 30.52
N ALA A 543 0.30 -12.32 29.67
CA ALA A 543 1.51 -12.71 28.93
C ALA A 543 2.04 -11.55 28.07
N PHE A 544 1.13 -10.82 27.41
CA PHE A 544 1.50 -9.65 26.63
C PHE A 544 2.04 -8.50 27.49
N GLN A 545 1.43 -8.23 28.65
CA GLN A 545 1.91 -7.20 29.58
C GLN A 545 3.32 -7.52 30.09
N ILE A 546 3.60 -8.77 30.43
CA ILE A 546 4.93 -9.26 30.84
C ILE A 546 5.95 -9.06 29.71
N ARG A 547 5.64 -9.52 28.48
CA ARG A 547 6.55 -9.34 27.33
C ARG A 547 6.84 -7.85 27.06
N ARG A 548 5.82 -7.01 27.13
CA ARG A 548 5.95 -5.55 26.94
C ARG A 548 6.76 -4.89 28.06
N LEU A 549 6.68 -5.38 29.29
CA LEU A 549 7.52 -4.90 30.41
C LEU A 549 9.01 -5.15 30.14
N HIS A 550 9.37 -6.36 29.71
CA HIS A 550 10.76 -6.68 29.36
C HIS A 550 11.28 -5.82 28.20
N TRP A 551 10.49 -5.66 27.14
CA TRP A 551 10.86 -4.77 26.04
C TRP A 551 11.02 -3.32 26.51
N THR A 552 10.10 -2.81 27.33
CA THR A 552 10.16 -1.43 27.86
C THR A 552 11.41 -1.22 28.71
N ALA A 553 11.74 -2.18 29.57
CA ALA A 553 12.95 -2.13 30.39
C ALA A 553 14.21 -2.13 29.52
N ALA A 554 14.27 -2.93 28.46
CA ALA A 554 15.38 -2.93 27.51
C ALA A 554 15.53 -1.58 26.79
N GLN A 555 14.43 -0.94 26.39
CA GLN A 555 14.48 0.41 25.79
C GLN A 555 14.93 1.47 26.81
N MET A 556 14.47 1.39 28.07
CA MET A 556 14.92 2.31 29.13
C MET A 556 16.42 2.17 29.40
N LYS A 557 16.99 0.96 29.29
CA LYS A 557 18.45 0.74 29.38
C LYS A 557 19.19 1.41 28.23
N LYS A 558 18.69 1.28 26.99
CA LYS A 558 19.27 1.94 25.81
C LYS A 558 19.22 3.47 25.93
N ASP A 559 18.15 4.00 26.49
CA ASP A 559 17.95 5.45 26.68
C ASP A 559 18.66 6.01 27.94
N HIS A 560 19.49 5.21 28.64
CA HIS A 560 20.13 5.56 29.92
C HIS A 560 19.16 6.10 31.00
N GLN A 561 17.92 5.62 31.01
CA GLN A 561 16.91 6.04 31.99
C GLN A 561 16.86 5.11 33.21
N PRO A 562 16.71 5.63 34.43
CA PRO A 562 16.60 4.80 35.62
C PRO A 562 15.29 3.98 35.61
N ILE A 563 15.41 2.69 35.92
CA ILE A 563 14.28 1.75 35.94
C ILE A 563 13.72 1.68 37.36
N VAL A 564 12.75 2.54 37.64
CA VAL A 564 11.98 2.55 38.90
C VAL A 564 10.53 2.17 38.64
N ALA A 565 9.88 1.51 39.61
CA ALA A 565 8.59 0.85 39.43
C ALA A 565 7.51 1.75 38.79
N TRP A 566 7.29 2.96 39.31
CA TRP A 566 6.27 3.87 38.77
C TRP A 566 6.54 4.29 37.32
N ARG A 567 7.82 4.47 36.94
CA ARG A 567 8.24 4.92 35.61
C ARG A 567 8.13 3.80 34.59
N LEU A 568 8.55 2.58 34.96
CA LEU A 568 8.40 1.38 34.14
C LEU A 568 6.91 1.11 33.84
N ARG A 569 6.04 1.19 34.85
CA ARG A 569 4.58 1.03 34.67
C ARG A 569 4.01 2.03 33.67
N ARG A 570 4.37 3.32 33.82
CA ARG A 570 3.88 4.40 32.96
C ARG A 570 4.33 4.20 31.51
N ARG A 571 5.60 3.86 31.30
CA ARG A 571 6.17 3.68 29.95
C ARG A 571 5.66 2.41 29.27
N ALA A 572 5.45 1.34 30.03
CA ALA A 572 4.83 0.10 29.57
C ALA A 572 3.29 0.20 29.46
N THR A 573 2.70 1.38 29.71
CA THR A 573 1.26 1.67 29.58
C THR A 573 0.39 0.65 30.35
N LEU A 574 0.82 0.29 31.57
CA LEU A 574 0.06 -0.63 32.41
C LEU A 574 -1.16 0.07 33.03
N PRO A 575 -2.32 -0.61 33.10
CA PRO A 575 -3.50 -0.10 33.83
C PRO A 575 -3.23 0.00 35.34
N SER A 576 -4.14 0.68 36.06
CA SER A 576 -4.03 0.85 37.52
C SER A 576 -4.05 -0.49 38.27
N HIS A 577 -4.82 -1.46 37.79
CA HIS A 577 -4.91 -2.82 38.31
C HIS A 577 -4.36 -3.80 37.26
N VAL A 578 -3.39 -4.62 37.67
CA VAL A 578 -2.77 -5.69 36.87
C VAL A 578 -2.72 -6.96 37.72
N SER A 579 -2.49 -8.12 37.09
CA SER A 579 -2.44 -9.39 37.82
C SER A 579 -1.23 -9.47 38.76
N PRO A 580 -1.27 -10.37 39.78
CA PRO A 580 -0.13 -10.58 40.69
C PRO A 580 1.17 -10.97 39.97
N GLN A 581 1.09 -11.71 38.86
CA GLN A 581 2.27 -12.10 38.09
C GLN A 581 2.91 -10.91 37.37
N VAL A 582 2.11 -9.99 36.84
CA VAL A 582 2.59 -8.75 36.23
C VAL A 582 3.23 -7.86 37.29
N GLU A 583 2.64 -7.76 38.49
CA GLU A 583 3.26 -7.05 39.62
C GLU A 583 4.60 -7.67 40.04
N GLY A 584 4.64 -9.00 40.19
CA GLY A 584 5.87 -9.72 40.50
C GLY A 584 6.96 -9.49 39.45
N THR A 585 6.59 -9.39 38.17
CA THR A 585 7.51 -9.09 37.07
C THR A 585 8.08 -7.66 37.19
N VAL A 586 7.26 -6.67 37.53
CA VAL A 586 7.73 -5.29 37.78
C VAL A 586 8.73 -5.27 38.93
N ALA A 587 8.41 -5.92 40.05
CA ALA A 587 9.28 -5.98 41.21
C ALA A 587 10.61 -6.67 40.89
N SER A 588 10.57 -7.80 40.18
CA SER A 588 11.75 -8.54 39.73
C SER A 588 12.67 -7.68 38.85
N ILE A 589 12.13 -7.00 37.83
CA ILE A 589 12.91 -6.14 36.93
C ILE A 589 13.60 -5.01 37.70
N VAL A 590 12.89 -4.37 38.63
CA VAL A 590 13.44 -3.27 39.45
C VAL A 590 14.50 -3.78 40.42
N GLN A 591 14.29 -4.93 41.05
CA GLN A 591 15.25 -5.51 42.01
C GLN A 591 16.56 -5.92 41.32
N VAL A 592 16.48 -6.51 40.12
CA VAL A 592 17.66 -6.84 39.30
C VAL A 592 18.44 -5.58 38.95
N GLU A 593 17.76 -4.50 38.57
CA GLU A 593 18.43 -3.24 38.24
C GLU A 593 19.05 -2.57 39.47
N TRP A 594 18.36 -2.58 40.61
CA TRP A 594 18.88 -2.05 41.88
C TRP A 594 20.15 -2.78 42.32
N ARG A 595 20.16 -4.12 42.27
CA ARG A 595 21.37 -4.93 42.55
C ARG A 595 22.49 -4.64 41.57
N ARG A 596 22.20 -4.35 40.29
CA ARG A 596 23.24 -3.95 39.32
C ARG A 596 23.90 -2.63 39.69
N ILE A 597 23.13 -1.66 40.19
CA ILE A 597 23.64 -0.32 40.53
C ILE A 597 24.31 -0.29 41.91
N HIS A 598 23.89 -1.14 42.86
CA HIS A 598 24.34 -1.08 44.27
C HIS A 598 25.07 -2.34 44.76
N GLY A 599 25.10 -3.42 43.97
CA GLY A 599 25.65 -4.73 44.34
C GLY A 599 27.07 -5.01 43.84
N GLN A 600 27.82 -3.98 43.44
CA GLN A 600 29.29 -4.04 43.34
C GLN A 600 29.92 -3.28 44.52
N ILE A 601 29.55 -3.65 45.74
CA ILE A 601 30.37 -3.34 46.91
C ILE A 601 31.05 -4.66 47.28
N PRO A 602 32.35 -4.83 46.99
CA PRO A 602 33.09 -5.97 47.50
C PRO A 602 33.20 -5.83 49.01
N HIS A 603 32.81 -6.88 49.74
CA HIS A 603 33.28 -7.11 51.10
C HIS A 603 34.56 -7.95 51.05
#